data_AF-I0IIA9-F1
#
_entry.id   AF-I0IIA9-F1
#
_cell.length_a   1.000
_cell.length_b   1.000
_cell.length_c   1.000
_cell.angle_alpha   90.00
_cell.angle_beta   90.00
_cell.angle_gamma   90.00
#
_symmetry.space_group_name_H-M   'P 1'
#
loop_
_entity.id
_entity.type
_entity.pdbx_description
1 polymer ?
#
loop_
_entity_poly.entity_id
_entity_poly.type
_entity_poly.pdbx_seq_one_letter_code
_entity_poly.pdbx_strand_id
1 'polypeptide(L)'
;MPSSPPLDLPPTDLLLAVCVQTVAALVAFAAGAAVSRALREREADWPLLLAALAGGLLAAWLIAGREPTFVAGWLPVPAVIVYGNPGPALGGLLAGLLAANRRVPGWRRAPLAAAVAAVGLYGPASTLLHEPPAVRPVRRDGIDMQTHRASCSAAAAATLLRARGILGFTEREMVRLCLTGERGTPLLGAFRGLYLAAERAGAPLRPVFRRMPAAELRARPELLPAMVSVRLTEELDERDPRYRGDWGWLLGVTHSVVVFRFTRDGRVEVGDPGAGRELWSVAALESLWVGDVLSLETPDPG
;
A
#
# COMPACT_ATOMS: atom_id res chain seq x y z
N MET A 1 -15.28 28.78 -13.64
CA MET A 1 -15.02 27.68 -12.70
C MET A 1 -15.47 26.40 -13.38
N PRO A 2 -14.59 25.46 -13.74
CA PRO A 2 -15.06 24.20 -14.28
C PRO A 2 -15.65 23.39 -13.13
N SER A 3 -16.91 23.04 -13.31
CA SER A 3 -17.70 22.09 -12.51
C SER A 3 -16.89 20.85 -12.15
N SER A 4 -16.95 20.46 -10.89
CA SER A 4 -16.47 19.16 -10.40
C SER A 4 -16.95 18.05 -11.35
N PRO A 5 -16.07 17.22 -11.91
CA PRO A 5 -16.52 16.05 -12.66
C PRO A 5 -17.34 15.14 -11.72
N PRO A 6 -18.29 14.38 -12.28
CA PRO A 6 -19.25 13.58 -11.51
C PRO A 6 -18.51 12.53 -10.66
N LEU A 7 -19.15 12.07 -9.59
CA LEU A 7 -18.72 10.94 -8.75
C LEU A 7 -17.94 9.91 -9.59
N ASP A 8 -16.61 9.96 -9.51
CA ASP A 8 -15.70 9.13 -10.28
C ASP A 8 -16.02 7.68 -9.90
N LEU A 9 -16.62 6.92 -10.80
CA LEU A 9 -16.81 5.49 -10.60
C LEU A 9 -15.46 4.87 -10.21
N PRO A 10 -15.44 3.91 -9.26
CA PRO A 10 -14.19 3.28 -8.88
C PRO A 10 -13.50 2.74 -10.15
N PRO A 11 -12.17 2.92 -10.25
CA PRO A 11 -11.40 2.49 -11.42
C PRO A 11 -11.76 1.06 -11.83
N THR A 12 -12.03 0.85 -13.11
CA THR A 12 -12.49 -0.44 -13.67
C THR A 12 -11.61 -1.61 -13.26
N ASP A 13 -10.30 -1.39 -13.10
CA ASP A 13 -9.34 -2.40 -12.69
C ASP A 13 -9.49 -2.82 -11.22
N LEU A 14 -9.85 -1.91 -10.30
CA LEU A 14 -10.18 -2.24 -8.91
C LEU A 14 -11.48 -3.01 -8.81
N LEU A 15 -12.50 -2.61 -9.59
CA LEU A 15 -13.77 -3.35 -9.65
C LEU A 15 -13.56 -4.79 -10.15
N LEU A 16 -12.78 -4.96 -11.22
CA LEU A 16 -12.43 -6.29 -11.73
C LEU A 16 -11.70 -7.10 -10.67
N ALA A 17 -10.72 -6.51 -9.98
CA ALA A 17 -9.97 -7.20 -8.94
C ALA A 17 -10.87 -7.63 -7.76
N VAL A 18 -11.83 -6.79 -7.37
CA VAL A 18 -12.82 -7.12 -6.33
C VAL A 18 -13.75 -8.24 -6.78
N CYS A 19 -14.20 -8.23 -8.05
CA CYS A 19 -14.99 -9.33 -8.62
C CYS A 19 -14.21 -10.65 -8.58
N VAL A 20 -12.94 -10.66 -9.00
CA VAL A 20 -12.08 -11.84 -8.95
C VAL A 20 -11.89 -12.34 -7.52
N GLN A 21 -11.61 -11.45 -6.57
CA GLN A 21 -11.49 -11.80 -5.15
C GLN A 21 -12.80 -12.34 -4.55
N THR A 22 -13.94 -11.82 -5.00
CA THR A 22 -15.26 -12.30 -4.57
C THR A 22 -15.52 -13.71 -5.08
N VAL A 23 -15.22 -13.99 -6.35
CA VAL A 23 -15.30 -15.35 -6.91
C VAL A 23 -14.36 -16.29 -6.17
N ALA A 24 -13.11 -15.89 -5.92
CA ALA A 24 -12.16 -16.68 -5.16
C ALA A 24 -12.67 -16.99 -3.74
N ALA A 25 -13.27 -16.01 -3.05
CA ALA A 25 -13.88 -16.20 -1.74
C ALA A 25 -15.06 -17.20 -1.78
N LEU A 26 -15.91 -17.14 -2.80
CA LEU A 26 -17.02 -18.08 -2.98
C LEU A 26 -16.54 -19.51 -3.27
N VAL A 27 -15.52 -19.67 -4.11
CA VAL A 27 -14.89 -20.97 -4.37
C VAL A 27 -14.26 -21.53 -3.10
N ALA A 28 -13.53 -20.70 -2.36
CA ALA A 28 -12.92 -21.10 -1.08
C ALA A 28 -13.99 -21.49 -0.04
N PHE A 29 -15.11 -20.75 0.01
CA PHE A 29 -16.26 -21.10 0.85
C PHE A 29 -16.85 -22.46 0.49
N ALA A 30 -17.09 -22.72 -0.80
CA ALA A 30 -17.60 -24.00 -1.26
C ALA A 30 -16.64 -25.15 -0.91
N ALA A 31 -15.33 -24.94 -1.08
CA ALA A 31 -14.29 -25.90 -0.71
C ALA A 31 -14.29 -26.18 0.80
N GLY A 32 -14.30 -25.13 1.64
CA GLY A 32 -14.37 -25.27 3.09
C GLY A 32 -15.63 -26.02 3.55
N ALA A 33 -16.77 -25.72 2.93
CA ALA A 33 -18.02 -26.42 3.21
C ALA A 33 -17.97 -27.90 2.79
N ALA A 34 -17.37 -28.20 1.64
CA ALA A 34 -17.21 -29.58 1.16
C ALA A 34 -16.28 -30.39 2.08
N VAL A 35 -15.13 -29.83 2.44
CA VAL A 35 -14.16 -30.45 3.37
C VAL A 35 -14.79 -30.70 4.74
N SER A 36 -15.52 -29.73 5.30
CA SER A 36 -16.21 -29.86 6.60
C SER A 36 -17.28 -30.96 6.58
N ARG A 37 -17.94 -31.18 5.44
CA ARG A 37 -18.90 -32.29 5.26
C ARG A 37 -18.19 -33.64 5.14
N ALA A 38 -17.16 -33.73 4.30
CA ALA A 38 -16.42 -34.97 4.06
C ALA A 38 -15.69 -35.48 5.32
N LEU A 39 -15.11 -34.57 6.10
CA LEU A 39 -14.38 -34.93 7.32
C LEU A 39 -15.30 -35.22 8.51
N ARG A 40 -16.61 -34.97 8.39
CA ARG A 40 -17.56 -35.28 9.48
C ARG A 40 -17.66 -36.77 9.76
N GLU A 41 -17.55 -37.58 8.72
CA GLU A 41 -17.67 -39.05 8.83
C GLU A 41 -16.47 -39.67 9.55
N ARG A 42 -15.40 -38.90 9.76
CA ARG A 42 -14.24 -39.31 10.54
C ARG A 42 -14.43 -38.79 11.97
N GLU A 43 -14.24 -39.64 12.97
CA GLU A 43 -14.39 -39.30 14.40
C GLU A 43 -13.41 -38.21 14.91
N ALA A 44 -12.49 -37.73 14.06
CA ALA A 44 -11.46 -36.77 14.42
C ALA A 44 -11.88 -35.30 14.22
N ASP A 45 -11.36 -34.41 15.08
CA ASP A 45 -11.64 -32.96 15.12
C ASP A 45 -10.98 -32.13 14.00
N TRP A 46 -10.73 -32.74 12.83
CA TRP A 46 -10.07 -32.09 11.69
C TRP A 46 -10.72 -30.76 11.24
N PRO A 47 -12.06 -30.62 11.18
CA PRO A 47 -12.68 -29.35 10.78
C PRO A 47 -12.34 -28.20 11.73
N LEU A 48 -12.18 -28.49 13.03
CA LEU A 48 -11.80 -27.49 14.03
C LEU A 48 -10.34 -27.09 13.86
N LEU A 49 -9.45 -28.05 13.63
CA LEU A 49 -8.03 -27.78 13.36
C LEU A 49 -7.84 -26.91 12.10
N LEU A 50 -8.53 -27.25 11.01
CA LEU A 50 -8.48 -26.47 9.76
C LEU A 50 -9.04 -25.06 9.95
N ALA A 51 -10.13 -24.91 10.72
CA ALA A 51 -10.67 -23.60 11.05
C ALA A 51 -9.70 -22.77 11.91
N ALA A 52 -9.05 -23.39 12.90
CA ALA A 52 -8.03 -22.74 13.71
C ALA A 52 -6.82 -22.32 12.88
N LEU A 53 -6.36 -23.16 11.95
CA LEU A 53 -5.27 -22.84 11.04
C LEU A 53 -5.64 -21.68 10.09
N ALA A 54 -6.81 -21.74 9.45
CA ALA A 54 -7.27 -20.67 8.56
C ALA A 54 -7.46 -19.35 9.31
N GLY A 55 -8.02 -19.39 10.53
CA GLY A 55 -8.13 -18.24 11.42
C GLY A 55 -6.77 -17.68 11.84
N GLY A 56 -5.83 -18.55 12.18
CA GLY A 56 -4.45 -18.19 12.51
C GLY A 56 -3.72 -17.53 11.34
N LEU A 57 -3.86 -18.05 10.13
CA LEU A 57 -3.30 -17.47 8.91
C LEU A 57 -3.95 -16.12 8.58
N LEU A 58 -5.27 -15.99 8.73
CA LEU A 58 -5.96 -14.72 8.54
C LEU A 58 -5.51 -13.68 9.57
N ALA A 59 -5.38 -14.06 10.84
CA ALA A 59 -4.87 -13.18 11.89
C ALA A 59 -3.40 -12.78 11.63
N ALA A 60 -2.54 -13.73 11.29
CA ALA A 60 -1.15 -13.49 10.92
C ALA A 60 -1.04 -12.54 9.72
N TRP A 61 -1.91 -12.69 8.72
CA TRP A 61 -2.01 -11.77 7.59
C TRP A 61 -2.41 -10.36 8.03
N LEU A 62 -3.45 -10.24 8.87
CA LEU A 62 -3.93 -8.94 9.37
C LEU A 62 -2.87 -8.20 10.21
N ILE A 63 -2.03 -8.93 10.93
CA ILE A 63 -0.98 -8.40 11.81
C ILE A 63 0.32 -8.11 11.03
N ALA A 64 0.80 -9.06 10.22
CA ALA A 64 2.16 -9.05 9.66
C ALA A 64 2.21 -9.11 8.12
N GLY A 65 1.13 -9.52 7.45
CA GLY A 65 1.15 -9.84 6.01
C GLY A 65 1.16 -8.64 5.07
N ARG A 66 1.08 -7.41 5.56
CA ARG A 66 0.96 -6.22 4.71
C ARG A 66 2.26 -5.75 4.05
N GLU A 67 3.27 -6.62 3.98
CA GLU A 67 4.57 -6.37 3.34
C GLU A 67 4.37 -6.17 1.82
N PRO A 68 4.48 -4.93 1.30
CA PRO A 68 4.15 -4.59 -0.10
C PRO A 68 5.14 -5.18 -1.11
N THR A 69 6.39 -5.35 -0.68
CA THR A 69 7.55 -5.79 -1.45
C THR A 69 7.29 -7.07 -2.23
N PHE A 70 6.89 -8.12 -1.51
CA PHE A 70 6.79 -9.47 -2.05
C PHE A 70 5.69 -9.56 -3.10
N VAL A 71 4.53 -8.96 -2.84
CA VAL A 71 3.39 -9.03 -3.75
C VAL A 71 3.63 -8.21 -5.02
N ALA A 72 4.17 -6.99 -4.89
CA ALA A 72 4.39 -6.12 -6.04
C ALA A 72 5.45 -6.67 -7.01
N GLY A 73 6.45 -7.41 -6.50
CA GLY A 73 7.45 -8.06 -7.35
C GLY A 73 6.90 -9.22 -8.20
N TRP A 74 5.90 -9.95 -7.69
CA TRP A 74 5.29 -11.08 -8.40
C TRP A 74 4.13 -10.67 -9.31
N LEU A 75 3.39 -9.63 -8.94
CA LEU A 75 2.21 -9.18 -9.66
C LEU A 75 2.26 -7.65 -9.90
N PRO A 76 3.04 -7.19 -10.88
CA PRO A 76 3.25 -5.76 -11.17
C PRO A 76 2.06 -5.16 -11.94
N VAL A 77 0.88 -5.21 -11.33
CA VAL A 77 -0.37 -4.64 -11.87
C VAL A 77 -0.88 -3.54 -10.94
N PRO A 78 -1.57 -2.49 -11.45
CA PRO A 78 -2.02 -1.38 -10.62
C PRO A 78 -3.02 -1.80 -9.54
N ALA A 79 -3.78 -2.88 -9.75
CA ALA A 79 -4.73 -3.42 -8.78
C ALA A 79 -4.11 -4.42 -7.78
N VAL A 80 -2.77 -4.48 -7.67
CA VAL A 80 -2.06 -5.37 -6.73
C VAL A 80 -2.48 -5.19 -5.27
N ILE A 81 -2.91 -3.99 -4.88
CA ILE A 81 -3.47 -3.72 -3.54
C ILE A 81 -4.69 -4.59 -3.21
N VAL A 82 -5.47 -5.00 -4.21
CA VAL A 82 -6.62 -5.90 -4.07
C VAL A 82 -6.22 -7.35 -4.31
N TYR A 83 -5.47 -7.64 -5.38
CA TYR A 83 -5.05 -9.01 -5.69
C TYR A 83 -4.12 -9.62 -4.64
N GLY A 84 -3.27 -8.79 -4.04
CA GLY A 84 -2.34 -9.18 -2.99
C GLY A 84 -2.99 -9.51 -1.65
N ASN A 85 -4.30 -9.36 -1.50
CA ASN A 85 -4.99 -9.61 -0.25
C ASN A 85 -5.57 -11.04 -0.24
N PRO A 86 -5.02 -11.99 0.55
CA PRO A 86 -5.58 -13.33 0.74
C PRO A 86 -6.81 -13.33 1.66
N GLY A 87 -7.15 -12.20 2.30
CA GLY A 87 -8.27 -12.07 3.24
C GLY A 87 -9.60 -12.62 2.72
N PRO A 88 -10.04 -12.29 1.50
CA PRO A 88 -11.28 -12.83 0.92
C PRO A 88 -11.27 -14.35 0.80
N ALA A 89 -10.18 -14.94 0.30
CA ALA A 89 -10.05 -16.39 0.14
C ALA A 89 -10.01 -17.11 1.50
N LEU A 90 -9.18 -16.64 2.44
CA LEU A 90 -9.08 -17.22 3.79
C LEU A 90 -10.39 -17.07 4.59
N GLY A 91 -11.01 -15.89 4.53
CA GLY A 91 -12.30 -15.62 5.15
C GLY A 91 -13.42 -16.47 4.54
N GLY A 92 -13.45 -16.61 3.21
CA GLY A 92 -14.36 -17.51 2.51
C GLY A 92 -14.21 -18.96 2.96
N LEU A 93 -12.98 -19.48 2.97
CA LEU A 93 -12.67 -20.84 3.43
C LEU A 93 -13.15 -21.08 4.87
N LEU A 94 -12.80 -20.18 5.79
CA LEU A 94 -13.18 -20.29 7.20
C LEU A 94 -14.70 -20.19 7.39
N ALA A 95 -15.36 -19.27 6.68
CA ALA A 95 -16.81 -19.15 6.68
C ALA A 95 -17.48 -20.44 6.16
N GLY A 96 -16.92 -21.08 5.13
CA GLY A 96 -17.41 -22.35 4.59
C GLY A 96 -17.27 -23.51 5.59
N LEU A 97 -16.10 -23.63 6.22
CA LEU A 97 -15.83 -24.63 7.26
C LEU A 97 -16.83 -24.50 8.43
N LEU A 98 -17.05 -23.26 8.88
CA LEU A 98 -18.00 -22.94 9.95
C LEU A 98 -19.43 -23.21 9.52
N ALA A 99 -19.87 -22.71 8.36
CA ALA A 99 -21.22 -22.86 7.84
C ALA A 99 -21.66 -24.31 7.64
N ALA A 100 -20.71 -25.21 7.35
CA ALA A 100 -20.98 -26.64 7.21
C ALA A 100 -20.88 -27.41 8.54
N ASN A 101 -20.36 -26.84 9.62
CA ASN A 101 -20.23 -27.53 10.90
C ASN A 101 -21.62 -27.73 11.56
N ARG A 102 -22.14 -28.96 11.61
CA ARG A 102 -23.44 -29.27 12.25
C ARG A 102 -23.36 -29.53 13.75
N ARG A 103 -22.16 -29.59 14.35
CA ARG A 103 -22.01 -29.66 15.81
C ARG A 103 -22.42 -28.35 16.49
N VAL A 104 -22.42 -27.24 15.74
CA VAL A 104 -22.89 -25.92 16.19
C VAL A 104 -24.31 -25.67 15.68
N PRO A 105 -25.26 -25.23 16.53
CA PRO A 105 -26.61 -24.87 16.11
C PRO A 105 -26.63 -23.82 14.99
N GLY A 106 -27.56 -23.97 14.04
CA GLY A 106 -27.63 -23.12 12.84
C GLY A 106 -27.72 -21.62 13.12
N TRP A 107 -28.44 -21.23 14.18
CA TRP A 107 -28.60 -19.83 14.60
C TRP A 107 -27.32 -19.17 15.11
N ARG A 108 -26.34 -19.94 15.60
CA ARG A 108 -24.99 -19.42 15.96
C ARG A 108 -24.06 -19.43 14.77
N ARG A 109 -24.21 -20.45 13.92
CA ARG A 109 -23.32 -20.72 12.80
C ARG A 109 -23.44 -19.70 11.67
N ALA A 110 -24.67 -19.37 11.27
CA ALA A 110 -24.93 -18.41 10.20
C ALA A 110 -24.34 -17.02 10.48
N PRO A 111 -24.61 -16.36 11.63
CA PRO A 111 -24.04 -15.04 11.91
C PRO A 111 -22.51 -15.08 12.05
N LEU A 112 -21.94 -16.15 12.61
CA LEU A 112 -20.48 -16.29 12.72
C LEU A 112 -19.82 -16.43 11.34
N ALA A 113 -20.35 -17.27 10.46
CA ALA A 113 -19.85 -17.41 9.10
C ALA A 113 -19.96 -16.09 8.30
N ALA A 114 -21.07 -15.38 8.47
CA ALA A 114 -21.27 -14.06 7.85
C ALA A 114 -20.25 -13.03 8.37
N ALA A 115 -20.01 -12.98 9.67
CA ALA A 115 -19.03 -12.07 10.26
C ALA A 115 -17.60 -12.35 9.76
N VAL A 116 -17.20 -13.63 9.69
CA VAL A 116 -15.88 -14.02 9.16
C VAL A 116 -15.74 -13.65 7.68
N ALA A 117 -16.78 -13.92 6.86
CA ALA A 117 -16.76 -13.53 5.46
C ALA A 117 -16.66 -12.00 5.30
N ALA A 118 -17.39 -11.24 6.12
CA ALA A 118 -17.33 -9.78 6.12
C ALA A 118 -15.92 -9.26 6.49
N VAL A 119 -15.26 -9.85 7.49
CA VAL A 119 -13.87 -9.52 7.85
C VAL A 119 -12.92 -9.80 6.69
N GLY A 120 -13.07 -10.95 6.00
CA GLY A 120 -12.26 -11.27 4.83
C GLY A 120 -12.45 -10.30 3.66
N LEU A 121 -13.69 -9.84 3.43
CA LEU A 121 -14.06 -8.89 2.37
C LEU A 121 -13.82 -7.43 2.73
N TYR A 122 -13.55 -7.10 4.00
CA TYR A 122 -13.39 -5.72 4.46
C TYR A 122 -12.27 -4.99 3.72
N GLY A 123 -11.13 -5.64 3.48
CA GLY A 123 -9.98 -5.01 2.81
C GLY A 123 -10.32 -4.47 1.41
N PRO A 124 -10.75 -5.34 0.47
CA PRO A 124 -11.14 -4.88 -0.87
C PRO A 124 -12.31 -3.89 -0.85
N ALA A 125 -13.30 -4.10 0.01
CA ALA A 125 -14.42 -3.16 0.15
C ALA A 125 -13.96 -1.77 0.61
N SER A 126 -13.08 -1.71 1.62
CA SER A 126 -12.51 -0.45 2.12
C SER A 126 -11.68 0.28 1.07
N THR A 127 -11.11 -0.44 0.09
CA THR A 127 -10.37 0.15 -1.03
C THR A 127 -11.29 0.86 -2.03
N LEU A 128 -12.53 0.36 -2.21
CA LEU A 128 -13.53 0.97 -3.09
C LEU A 128 -14.26 2.15 -2.44
N LEU A 129 -14.48 2.09 -1.13
CA LEU A 129 -15.19 3.12 -0.35
C LEU A 129 -14.27 4.28 0.06
N HIS A 130 -13.15 4.42 -0.63
CA HIS A 130 -12.08 5.30 -0.23
C HIS A 130 -12.34 6.73 -0.70
N GLU A 131 -12.44 7.68 0.24
CA GLU A 131 -12.57 9.11 -0.08
C GLU A 131 -11.22 9.82 0.06
N PRO A 132 -10.75 10.52 -1.00
CA PRO A 132 -9.50 11.27 -0.93
C PRO A 132 -9.65 12.53 -0.07
N PRO A 133 -8.63 12.90 0.74
CA PRO A 133 -8.68 14.12 1.52
C PRO A 133 -8.68 15.35 0.61
N ALA A 134 -9.24 16.45 1.11
CA ALA A 134 -9.20 17.73 0.40
C ALA A 134 -7.76 18.28 0.37
N VAL A 135 -7.20 18.39 -0.84
CA VAL A 135 -5.83 18.86 -1.07
C VAL A 135 -5.77 19.94 -2.16
N ARG A 136 -4.71 20.73 -2.14
CA ARG A 136 -4.44 21.78 -3.13
C ARG A 136 -3.03 21.62 -3.71
N PRO A 137 -2.86 21.68 -5.04
CA PRO A 137 -1.54 21.54 -5.64
C PRO A 137 -0.69 22.76 -5.26
N VAL A 138 0.34 22.53 -4.45
CA VAL A 138 1.33 23.54 -4.05
C VAL A 138 2.71 23.00 -4.41
N ARG A 139 3.60 23.89 -4.85
CA ARG A 139 4.98 23.54 -5.18
C ARG A 139 5.94 24.49 -4.49
N ARG A 140 7.05 23.95 -4.02
CA ARG A 140 8.20 24.71 -3.50
C ARG A 140 9.48 24.01 -3.95
N ASP A 141 10.41 24.77 -4.54
CA ASP A 141 11.74 24.29 -4.94
C ASP A 141 11.74 23.01 -5.81
N GLY A 142 10.77 22.93 -6.71
CA GLY A 142 10.59 21.77 -7.60
C GLY A 142 9.96 20.54 -6.95
N ILE A 143 9.54 20.63 -5.68
CA ILE A 143 8.87 19.57 -4.92
C ILE A 143 7.38 19.85 -4.85
N ASP A 144 6.57 18.86 -5.22
CA ASP A 144 5.12 18.93 -5.01
C ASP A 144 4.86 18.72 -3.49
N MET A 145 4.30 19.73 -2.84
CA MET A 145 4.17 19.83 -1.39
C MET A 145 2.93 19.10 -0.90
N GLN A 146 2.99 18.54 0.31
CA GLN A 146 1.79 18.04 0.98
C GLN A 146 0.99 19.22 1.56
N THR A 147 -0.31 19.20 1.36
CA THR A 147 -1.25 20.18 1.94
C THR A 147 -2.23 19.55 2.90
N HIS A 148 -2.17 18.23 3.04
CA HIS A 148 -2.85 17.46 4.07
C HIS A 148 -1.85 16.55 4.81
N ARG A 149 -2.11 16.26 6.09
CA ARG A 149 -1.23 15.39 6.91
C ARG A 149 -1.06 13.97 6.37
N ALA A 150 -2.00 13.54 5.53
CA ALA A 150 -2.10 12.18 5.03
C ALA A 150 -1.55 12.01 3.60
N SER A 151 -1.12 13.08 2.95
CA SER A 151 -0.80 13.08 1.51
C SER A 151 0.70 13.12 1.21
N CYS A 152 1.57 12.90 2.20
CA CYS A 152 3.02 12.86 2.00
C CYS A 152 3.44 11.92 0.86
N SER A 153 2.94 10.68 0.83
CA SER A 153 3.29 9.73 -0.23
C SER A 153 2.73 10.11 -1.60
N ALA A 154 1.53 10.71 -1.66
CA ALA A 154 0.96 11.20 -2.92
C ALA A 154 1.78 12.37 -3.48
N ALA A 155 2.19 13.30 -2.63
CA ALA A 155 3.04 14.44 -2.97
C ALA A 155 4.47 14.00 -3.38
N ALA A 156 5.06 13.04 -2.66
CA ALA A 156 6.33 12.41 -3.02
C ALA A 156 6.24 11.66 -4.36
N ALA A 157 5.15 10.96 -4.63
CA ALA A 157 4.92 10.30 -5.91
C ALA A 157 4.80 11.30 -7.07
N ALA A 158 4.08 12.41 -6.88
CA ALA A 158 4.04 13.50 -7.86
C ALA A 158 5.43 14.10 -8.13
N THR A 159 6.21 14.31 -7.07
CA THR A 159 7.61 14.77 -7.14
C THR A 159 8.49 13.78 -7.92
N LEU A 160 8.36 12.48 -7.67
CA LEU A 160 9.11 11.44 -8.37
C LEU A 160 8.77 11.38 -9.86
N LEU A 161 7.48 11.43 -10.23
CA LEU A 161 7.03 11.47 -11.63
C LEU A 161 7.67 12.65 -12.35
N ARG A 162 7.59 13.84 -11.75
CA ARG A 162 8.19 15.05 -12.30
C ARG A 162 9.70 14.93 -12.48
N ALA A 163 10.39 14.37 -11.48
CA ALA A 163 11.82 14.13 -11.52
C ALA A 163 12.25 13.18 -12.66
N ARG A 164 11.34 12.30 -13.08
CA ARG A 164 11.49 11.41 -14.24
C ARG A 164 10.95 11.98 -15.56
N GLY A 165 10.56 13.25 -15.59
CA GLY A 165 10.02 13.92 -16.78
C GLY A 165 8.55 13.60 -17.09
N ILE A 166 7.85 12.89 -16.19
CA ILE A 166 6.43 12.61 -16.31
C ILE A 166 5.65 13.77 -15.67
N LEU A 167 5.16 14.68 -16.50
CA LEU A 167 4.50 15.92 -16.09
C LEU A 167 2.97 15.76 -16.04
N GLY A 168 2.29 16.76 -15.46
CA GLY A 168 0.83 16.80 -15.40
C GLY A 168 0.22 16.08 -14.20
N PHE A 169 1.04 15.57 -13.28
CA PHE A 169 0.57 14.98 -12.01
C PHE A 169 0.98 15.86 -10.83
N THR A 170 0.02 16.14 -9.97
CA THR A 170 0.11 16.95 -8.75
C THR A 170 -0.34 16.15 -7.55
N GLU A 171 -0.16 16.68 -6.34
CA GLU A 171 -0.71 16.09 -5.10
C GLU A 171 -2.20 15.73 -5.28
N ARG A 172 -2.99 16.60 -5.90
CA ARG A 172 -4.44 16.41 -6.11
C ARG A 172 -4.76 15.19 -6.97
N GLU A 173 -4.00 14.95 -8.03
CA GLU A 173 -4.20 13.76 -8.86
C GLU A 173 -3.71 12.51 -8.13
N MET A 174 -2.55 12.61 -7.48
CA MET A 174 -1.92 11.48 -6.84
C MET A 174 -2.68 11.01 -5.59
N VAL A 175 -3.38 11.86 -4.84
CA VAL A 175 -4.21 11.36 -3.72
C VAL A 175 -5.30 10.40 -4.19
N ARG A 176 -5.84 10.60 -5.40
CA ARG A 176 -6.85 9.71 -5.99
C ARG A 176 -6.20 8.45 -6.52
N LEU A 177 -5.14 8.60 -7.33
CA LEU A 177 -4.48 7.46 -7.96
C LEU A 177 -3.79 6.55 -6.94
N CYS A 178 -3.26 7.13 -5.87
CA CYS A 178 -2.63 6.40 -4.78
C CYS A 178 -3.61 5.87 -3.73
N LEU A 179 -4.93 6.12 -3.86
CA LEU A 179 -5.93 5.73 -2.86
C LEU A 179 -5.56 6.27 -1.46
N THR A 180 -5.21 7.56 -1.40
CA THR A 180 -4.79 8.25 -0.17
C THR A 180 -6.00 8.73 0.60
N GLY A 181 -6.13 8.37 1.87
CA GLY A 181 -7.29 8.74 2.69
C GLY A 181 -6.88 9.46 3.95
N GLU A 182 -7.81 9.62 4.89
CA GLU A 182 -7.55 10.29 6.16
C GLU A 182 -6.43 9.68 7.01
N ARG A 183 -6.15 8.38 6.81
CA ARG A 183 -5.11 7.63 7.53
C ARG A 183 -3.76 7.56 6.80
N GLY A 184 -3.64 8.19 5.64
CA GLY A 184 -2.43 8.15 4.82
C GLY A 184 -2.62 7.43 3.50
N THR A 185 -1.49 7.18 2.85
CA THR A 185 -1.39 6.42 1.60
C THR A 185 -0.77 5.05 1.89
N PRO A 186 -1.45 3.94 1.56
CA PRO A 186 -0.81 2.63 1.58
C PRO A 186 0.36 2.58 0.58
N LEU A 187 1.44 1.87 0.88
CA LEU A 187 2.59 1.74 -0.04
C LEU A 187 2.21 1.14 -1.40
N LEU A 188 1.35 0.11 -1.42
CA LEU A 188 0.78 -0.42 -2.67
C LEU A 188 -0.14 0.59 -3.37
N GLY A 189 -0.71 1.52 -2.62
CA GLY A 189 -1.41 2.69 -3.16
C GLY A 189 -0.43 3.61 -3.90
N ALA A 190 0.70 3.99 -3.29
CA ALA A 190 1.72 4.78 -3.98
C ALA A 190 2.26 4.09 -5.25
N PHE A 191 2.53 2.78 -5.18
CA PHE A 191 2.87 1.95 -6.35
C PHE A 191 1.81 2.06 -7.45
N ARG A 192 0.53 1.83 -7.10
CA ARG A 192 -0.60 1.97 -8.03
C ARG A 192 -0.62 3.34 -8.68
N GLY A 193 -0.48 4.40 -7.89
CA GLY A 193 -0.58 5.76 -8.40
C GLY A 193 0.50 6.08 -9.41
N LEU A 194 1.74 5.66 -9.13
CA LEU A 194 2.87 5.79 -10.04
C LEU A 194 2.68 4.98 -11.32
N TYR A 195 2.16 3.75 -11.20
CA TYR A 195 1.87 2.90 -12.34
C TYR A 195 0.89 3.56 -13.30
N LEU A 196 -0.27 3.99 -12.78
CA LEU A 196 -1.33 4.60 -13.57
C LEU A 196 -0.90 5.95 -14.15
N ALA A 197 -0.14 6.74 -13.40
CA ALA A 197 0.36 8.01 -13.89
C ALA A 197 1.34 7.83 -15.06
N ALA A 198 2.30 6.90 -14.93
CA ALA A 198 3.22 6.57 -16.00
C ALA A 198 2.50 6.04 -17.24
N GLU A 199 1.51 5.15 -17.06
CA GLU A 199 0.69 4.62 -18.15
C GLU A 199 -0.11 5.72 -18.87
N ARG A 200 -0.80 6.59 -18.12
CA ARG A 200 -1.56 7.72 -18.69
C ARG A 200 -0.68 8.71 -19.45
N ALA A 201 0.58 8.85 -19.05
CA ALA A 201 1.55 9.68 -19.75
C ALA A 201 2.19 9.00 -20.98
N GLY A 202 1.86 7.73 -21.26
CA GLY A 202 2.52 6.94 -22.29
C GLY A 202 4.00 6.69 -22.00
N ALA A 203 4.43 6.82 -20.73
CA ALA A 203 5.81 6.63 -20.34
C ALA A 203 6.18 5.14 -20.34
N PRO A 204 7.40 4.78 -20.81
CA PRO A 204 7.88 3.41 -20.78
C PRO A 204 8.29 2.97 -19.37
N LEU A 205 8.22 3.85 -18.37
CA LEU A 205 8.64 3.56 -17.00
C LEU A 205 7.54 2.83 -16.22
N ARG A 206 7.94 1.94 -15.33
CA ARG A 206 7.07 1.25 -14.37
C ARG A 206 7.62 1.35 -12.96
N PRO A 207 6.75 1.46 -11.94
CA PRO A 207 7.21 1.45 -10.56
C PRO A 207 7.76 0.07 -10.22
N VAL A 208 8.88 0.05 -9.51
CA VAL A 208 9.49 -1.17 -8.96
C VAL A 208 9.68 -0.98 -7.47
N PHE A 209 9.19 -1.95 -6.70
CA PHE A 209 9.34 -1.95 -5.25
C PHE A 209 10.56 -2.78 -4.87
N ARG A 210 11.42 -2.23 -4.00
CA ARG A 210 12.58 -2.93 -3.44
C ARG A 210 12.67 -2.67 -1.95
N ARG A 211 13.17 -3.65 -1.21
CA ARG A 211 13.57 -3.47 0.19
C ARG A 211 15.07 -3.64 0.31
N MET A 212 15.73 -2.59 0.75
CA MET A 212 17.19 -2.55 0.83
C MET A 212 17.67 -1.58 1.91
N PRO A 213 18.88 -1.73 2.45
CA PRO A 213 19.51 -0.71 3.30
C PRO A 213 19.81 0.59 2.53
N ALA A 214 19.88 1.73 3.24
CA ALA A 214 20.23 3.03 2.62
C ALA A 214 21.60 3.00 1.91
N ALA A 215 22.56 2.26 2.46
CA ALA A 215 23.88 2.08 1.87
C ALA A 215 23.83 1.34 0.51
N GLU A 216 22.91 0.40 0.35
CA GLU A 216 22.71 -0.29 -0.94
C GLU A 216 22.09 0.66 -1.98
N LEU A 217 21.10 1.48 -1.59
CA LEU A 217 20.55 2.51 -2.48
C LEU A 217 21.64 3.49 -2.93
N ARG A 218 22.56 3.87 -2.03
CA ARG A 218 23.70 4.72 -2.34
C ARG A 218 24.66 4.09 -3.36
N ALA A 219 24.84 2.78 -3.30
CA ALA A 219 25.66 2.03 -4.24
C ALA A 219 24.99 1.83 -5.61
N ARG A 220 23.70 2.18 -5.75
CA ARG A 220 22.87 1.99 -6.94
C ARG A 220 22.27 3.29 -7.48
N PRO A 221 23.10 4.23 -7.98
CA PRO A 221 22.64 5.54 -8.45
C PRO A 221 21.66 5.46 -9.64
N GLU A 222 21.65 4.36 -10.40
CA GLU A 222 20.71 4.12 -11.51
C GLU A 222 19.25 4.00 -11.05
N LEU A 223 19.01 3.65 -9.78
CA LEU A 223 17.67 3.62 -9.19
C LEU A 223 17.12 5.01 -8.90
N LEU A 224 17.97 6.05 -8.89
CA LEU A 224 17.59 7.41 -8.54
C LEU A 224 17.05 8.21 -9.73
N PRO A 225 16.14 9.17 -9.51
CA PRO A 225 15.47 9.47 -8.25
C PRO A 225 14.54 8.33 -7.81
N ALA A 226 14.43 8.11 -6.50
CA ALA A 226 13.58 7.09 -5.90
C ALA A 226 12.78 7.66 -4.73
N MET A 227 11.54 7.23 -4.59
CA MET A 227 10.73 7.51 -3.40
C MET A 227 11.10 6.49 -2.32
N VAL A 228 11.31 6.95 -1.10
CA VAL A 228 11.72 6.11 0.04
C VAL A 228 10.84 6.37 1.26
N SER A 229 10.70 5.34 2.09
CA SER A 229 10.02 5.45 3.38
C SER A 229 11.02 5.78 4.48
N VAL A 230 10.69 6.81 5.25
CA VAL A 230 11.46 7.30 6.40
C VAL A 230 10.58 7.36 7.64
N ARG A 231 11.15 7.29 8.84
CA ARG A 231 10.41 7.38 10.09
C ARG A 231 11.21 8.14 11.13
N LEU A 232 10.59 9.17 11.70
CA LEU A 232 11.18 9.93 12.79
C LEU A 232 11.17 9.09 14.07
N THR A 233 12.35 8.90 14.65
CA THR A 233 12.55 8.26 15.96
C THR A 233 12.66 9.32 17.06
N GLU A 234 12.42 8.93 18.31
CA GLU A 234 12.47 9.85 19.45
C GLU A 234 13.88 10.42 19.63
N GLU A 235 14.89 9.56 19.53
CA GLU A 235 16.31 9.93 19.59
C GLU A 235 16.71 10.94 18.50
N LEU A 236 16.08 10.91 17.32
CA LEU A 236 16.36 11.88 16.26
C LEU A 236 15.56 13.17 16.43
N ASP A 237 14.30 13.10 16.89
CA ASP A 237 13.50 14.30 17.20
C ASP A 237 14.17 15.16 18.30
N GLU A 238 14.76 14.52 19.31
CA GLU A 238 15.52 15.21 20.36
C GLU A 238 16.78 15.89 19.83
N ARG A 239 17.47 15.26 18.87
CA ARG A 239 18.71 15.80 18.26
C ARG A 239 18.44 16.87 17.21
N ASP A 240 17.34 16.76 16.47
CA ASP A 240 16.94 17.69 15.42
C ASP A 240 15.42 17.92 15.44
N PRO A 241 14.93 18.85 16.29
CA PRO A 241 13.49 19.07 16.48
C PRO A 241 12.79 19.69 15.26
N ARG A 242 13.55 20.04 14.20
CA ARG A 242 13.00 20.67 13.00
C ARG A 242 12.07 19.74 12.22
N TYR A 243 12.31 18.42 12.23
CA TYR A 243 11.43 17.45 11.57
C TYR A 243 9.98 17.60 12.04
N ARG A 244 9.76 17.75 13.35
CA ARG A 244 8.42 17.94 13.93
C ARG A 244 8.00 19.40 13.95
N GLY A 245 8.88 20.30 14.41
CA GLY A 245 8.56 21.72 14.61
C GLY A 245 8.28 22.47 13.32
N ASP A 246 9.15 22.28 12.32
CA ASP A 246 9.12 23.06 11.08
C ASP A 246 8.47 22.29 9.93
N TRP A 247 8.69 20.97 9.86
CA TRP A 247 8.26 20.14 8.72
C TRP A 247 6.97 19.35 9.01
N GLY A 248 6.50 19.35 10.25
CA GLY A 248 5.22 18.76 10.65
C GLY A 248 5.22 17.22 10.65
N TRP A 249 6.38 16.57 10.75
CA TRP A 249 6.46 15.12 10.85
C TRP A 249 5.86 14.63 12.17
N LEU A 250 5.31 13.42 12.14
CA LEU A 250 4.77 12.74 13.30
C LEU A 250 5.73 11.67 13.78
N LEU A 251 5.98 11.65 15.09
CA LEU A 251 6.87 10.68 15.73
C LEU A 251 6.35 9.25 15.53
N GLY A 252 7.24 8.34 15.12
CA GLY A 252 6.91 6.92 14.91
C GLY A 252 6.03 6.63 13.69
N VAL A 253 5.59 7.66 12.95
CA VAL A 253 4.79 7.51 11.73
C VAL A 253 5.72 7.49 10.53
N THR A 254 5.49 6.57 9.60
CA THR A 254 6.21 6.54 8.33
C THR A 254 5.84 7.76 7.49
N HIS A 255 6.86 8.43 6.95
CA HIS A 255 6.78 9.54 6.02
C HIS A 255 7.46 9.15 4.70
N SER A 256 7.07 9.77 3.59
CA SER A 256 7.63 9.48 2.27
C SER A 256 8.34 10.69 1.70
N VAL A 257 9.57 10.47 1.21
CA VAL A 257 10.40 11.50 0.57
C VAL A 257 11.00 10.97 -0.73
N VAL A 258 11.50 11.85 -1.57
CA VAL A 258 12.22 11.48 -2.80
C VAL A 258 13.71 11.72 -2.61
N VAL A 259 14.53 10.67 -2.75
CA VAL A 259 15.98 10.82 -2.84
C VAL A 259 16.34 11.07 -4.29
N PHE A 260 16.94 12.22 -4.58
CA PHE A 260 17.35 12.58 -5.95
C PHE A 260 18.73 12.06 -6.29
N ARG A 261 19.70 12.24 -5.37
CA ARG A 261 21.09 11.83 -5.54
C ARG A 261 21.86 11.87 -4.23
N PHE A 262 22.96 11.13 -4.19
CA PHE A 262 24.03 11.31 -3.22
C PHE A 262 25.07 12.25 -3.82
N THR A 263 25.40 13.33 -3.12
CA THR A 263 26.32 14.37 -3.60
C THR A 263 27.78 14.00 -3.34
N ARG A 264 28.71 14.65 -4.05
CA ARG A 264 30.16 14.37 -3.92
C ARG A 264 30.72 14.74 -2.55
N ASP A 265 30.11 15.71 -1.87
CA ASP A 265 30.44 16.13 -0.51
C ASP A 265 29.79 15.24 0.57
N GLY A 266 29.22 14.09 0.19
CA GLY A 266 28.70 13.12 1.15
C GLY A 266 27.36 13.49 1.78
N ARG A 267 26.56 14.34 1.10
CA ARG A 267 25.19 14.67 1.47
C ARG A 267 24.18 13.96 0.58
N VAL A 268 22.91 14.04 0.95
CA VAL A 268 21.79 13.46 0.20
C VAL A 268 20.84 14.59 -0.18
N GLU A 269 20.56 14.73 -1.48
CA GLU A 269 19.54 15.66 -1.96
C GLU A 269 18.17 14.99 -1.88
N VAL A 270 17.28 15.57 -1.08
CA VAL A 270 15.97 15.00 -0.73
C VAL A 270 14.86 15.99 -1.07
N GLY A 271 13.78 15.49 -1.67
CA GLY A 271 12.51 16.18 -1.80
C GLY A 271 11.55 15.71 -0.72
N ASP A 272 11.38 16.51 0.31
CA ASP A 272 10.43 16.26 1.39
C ASP A 272 9.12 17.02 1.11
N PRO A 273 7.97 16.35 1.00
CA PRO A 273 6.68 17.02 0.84
C PRO A 273 6.32 18.04 1.93
N GLY A 274 6.89 17.94 3.13
CA GLY A 274 6.73 18.92 4.22
C GLY A 274 7.75 20.07 4.19
N ALA A 275 8.97 19.81 3.72
CA ALA A 275 10.10 20.75 3.80
C ALA A 275 10.54 21.37 2.45
N GLY A 276 10.13 20.80 1.33
CA GLY A 276 10.64 21.18 0.01
C GLY A 276 11.95 20.45 -0.29
N ARG A 277 12.86 21.11 -1.02
CA ARG A 277 14.13 20.52 -1.42
C ARG A 277 15.19 20.76 -0.34
N GLU A 278 15.74 19.68 0.20
CA GLU A 278 16.65 19.69 1.34
C GLU A 278 17.96 18.93 1.04
N LEU A 279 18.99 19.25 1.82
CA LEU A 279 20.25 18.52 1.85
C LEU A 279 20.45 17.89 3.22
N TRP A 280 20.32 16.56 3.28
CA TRP A 280 20.51 15.80 4.52
C TRP A 280 21.93 15.25 4.59
N SER A 281 22.39 14.97 5.82
CA SER A 281 23.56 14.10 6.00
C SER A 281 23.18 12.65 5.70
N VAL A 282 24.15 11.83 5.27
CA VAL A 282 23.91 10.39 5.09
C VAL A 282 23.50 9.72 6.41
N ALA A 283 24.11 10.12 7.53
CA ALA A 283 23.77 9.61 8.84
C ALA A 283 22.31 9.92 9.24
N ALA A 284 21.79 11.10 8.86
CA ALA A 284 20.38 11.42 9.08
C ALA A 284 19.46 10.51 8.27
N LEU A 285 19.76 10.30 6.97
CA LEU A 285 18.99 9.37 6.14
C LEU A 285 19.01 7.95 6.72
N GLU A 286 20.18 7.46 7.13
CA GLU A 286 20.34 6.12 7.73
C GLU A 286 19.56 5.97 9.03
N SER A 287 19.55 7.00 9.89
CA SER A 287 18.78 7.01 11.14
C SER A 287 17.27 7.00 10.90
N LEU A 288 16.82 7.59 9.79
CA LEU A 288 15.42 7.67 9.38
C LEU A 288 14.94 6.45 8.60
N TRP A 289 15.84 5.59 8.13
CA TRP A 289 15.56 4.61 7.08
C TRP A 289 14.62 3.48 7.51
N VAL A 290 13.56 3.22 6.73
CA VAL A 290 12.63 2.10 6.99
C VAL A 290 12.97 0.87 6.16
N GLY A 291 13.53 1.04 4.96
CA GLY A 291 13.88 -0.06 4.06
C GLY A 291 13.18 -0.02 2.71
N ASP A 292 12.05 0.66 2.60
CA ASP A 292 11.23 0.65 1.38
C ASP A 292 11.72 1.65 0.34
N VAL A 293 11.93 1.17 -0.88
CA VAL A 293 12.36 1.97 -2.04
C VAL A 293 11.41 1.71 -3.20
N LEU A 294 10.95 2.80 -3.81
CA LEU A 294 10.09 2.79 -4.97
C LEU A 294 10.72 3.65 -6.08
N SER A 295 11.25 2.98 -7.09
CA SER A 295 11.89 3.56 -8.27
C SER A 295 10.95 3.48 -9.47
N LEU A 296 11.18 4.32 -10.48
CA LEU A 296 10.58 4.18 -11.80
C LEU A 296 11.65 3.68 -12.75
N GLU A 297 11.48 2.47 -13.28
CA GLU A 297 12.45 1.75 -14.11
C GLU A 297 11.81 1.40 -15.47
N THR A 298 12.61 1.31 -16.53
CA THR A 298 12.13 0.71 -17.78
C THR A 298 11.99 -0.80 -17.54
N PRO A 299 10.85 -1.44 -17.86
CA PRO A 299 10.72 -2.89 -17.77
C PRO A 299 11.83 -3.56 -18.57
N ASP A 300 12.47 -4.58 -18.00
CA ASP A 300 13.39 -5.40 -18.76
C ASP A 300 12.66 -6.00 -19.96
N PRO A 301 13.23 -5.94 -21.18
CA PRO A 301 12.74 -6.71 -22.30
C PRO A 301 13.05 -8.18 -21.99
N GLY A 302 12.12 -8.83 -21.31
CA GLY A 302 12.19 -10.26 -20.99
C GLY A 302 12.33 -11.13 -22.23
#